data_AF-A0A9E3F5I5-F1
#
_entry.id   AF-A0A9E3F5I5-F1
#
_cell.length_a   1.000
_cell.length_b   1.000
_cell.length_c   1.000
_cell.angle_alpha   90.00
_cell.angle_beta   90.00
_cell.angle_gamma   90.00
#
_symmetry.space_group_name_H-M   'P 1'
#
loop_
_entity.id
_entity.type
_entity.pdbx_description
1 polymer ?
#
loop_
_entity_poly.entity_id
_entity_poly.type
_entity_poly.pdbx_seq_one_letter_code
_entity_poly.pdbx_strand_id
1 'polypeptide(L)'
;MERKLHHEPAFDLDILRAKCDLWKSNGVSGIVIEWSTGTGPTVFYYPAGERRHGVKWTVPVETYNYNEVYADYIEHTLIPRLREAIAARGLEATVLCVDLQPLQVQRQRRRQIERAERAVAGHH
;
A
#
# COMPACT_ATOMS: atom_id res chain seq x y z
N MET A 1 -17.51 -6.98 15.37
CA MET A 1 -16.80 -5.82 15.96
C MET A 1 -15.76 -5.36 14.96
N GLU A 2 -15.96 -4.23 14.31
CA GLU A 2 -14.93 -3.62 13.46
C GLU A 2 -13.74 -3.25 14.36
N ARG A 3 -12.59 -3.90 14.15
CA ARG A 3 -11.35 -3.48 14.80
C ARG A 3 -10.93 -2.16 14.14
N LYS A 4 -11.27 -1.03 14.76
CA LYS A 4 -10.77 0.28 14.33
C LYS A 4 -9.32 0.44 14.80
N LEU A 5 -8.45 0.89 13.89
CA LEU A 5 -7.13 1.37 14.26
C LEU A 5 -7.31 2.59 15.18
N HIS A 6 -6.71 2.55 16.37
CA HIS A 6 -6.84 3.62 17.37
C HIS A 6 -6.26 4.96 16.88
N HIS A 7 -5.29 4.90 15.97
CA HIS A 7 -4.80 6.04 15.21
C HIS A 7 -4.49 5.57 13.79
N GLU A 8 -5.13 6.17 12.79
CA GLU A 8 -4.77 5.94 11.39
C GLU A 8 -3.55 6.82 11.06
N PRO A 9 -2.37 6.23 10.87
CA PRO A 9 -1.21 6.99 10.44
C PRO A 9 -1.45 7.63 9.06
N ALA A 10 -1.05 8.90 8.93
CA ALA A 10 -1.23 9.68 7.73
C ALA A 10 -0.03 9.53 6.78
N PHE A 11 -0.33 9.23 5.51
CA PHE A 11 0.65 9.36 4.44
C PHE A 11 0.45 10.71 3.75
N ASP A 12 1.55 11.43 3.51
CA ASP A 12 1.49 12.73 2.87
C ASP A 12 1.27 12.58 1.36
N LEU A 13 -0.01 12.69 0.96
CA LEU A 13 -0.43 12.61 -0.44
C LEU A 13 0.00 13.84 -1.25
N ASP A 14 0.22 14.99 -0.61
CA ASP A 14 0.61 16.22 -1.30
C ASP A 14 2.09 16.17 -1.69
N ILE A 15 2.95 15.67 -0.79
CA ILE A 15 4.34 15.34 -1.14
C ILE A 15 4.40 14.32 -2.26
N LEU A 16 3.55 13.27 -2.22
CA LEU A 16 3.48 12.29 -3.29
C LEU A 16 3.12 12.92 -4.64
N ARG A 17 2.08 13.77 -4.67
CA ARG A 17 1.65 14.46 -5.89
C ARG A 17 2.78 15.33 -6.47
N ALA A 18 3.44 16.12 -5.64
CA ALA A 18 4.57 16.95 -6.07
C ALA A 18 5.73 16.11 -6.64
N LYS A 19 6.01 14.95 -6.05
CA LYS A 19 7.02 14.02 -6.56
C LYS A 19 6.59 13.37 -7.88
N CYS A 20 5.33 12.97 -8.03
CA CYS A 20 4.81 12.46 -9.29
C CYS A 20 4.95 13.48 -10.42
N ASP A 21 4.67 14.77 -10.16
CA ASP A 21 4.84 15.82 -11.16
C ASP A 21 6.32 15.95 -11.60
N LEU A 22 7.25 15.92 -10.63
CA LEU A 22 8.69 15.94 -10.89
C LEU A 22 9.17 14.71 -11.67
N TRP A 23 8.70 13.51 -11.31
CA TRP A 23 9.07 12.29 -12.01
C TRP A 23 8.55 12.29 -13.44
N LYS A 24 7.31 12.75 -13.64
CA LYS A 24 6.71 12.90 -14.96
C LYS A 24 7.50 13.89 -15.82
N SER A 25 7.95 15.03 -15.27
CA SER A 25 8.79 15.98 -16.02
C SER A 25 10.14 15.39 -16.43
N ASN A 26 10.64 14.40 -15.68
CA ASN A 26 11.88 13.69 -15.97
C ASN A 26 11.67 12.48 -16.93
N GLY A 27 10.48 12.30 -17.49
CA GLY A 27 10.19 11.24 -18.45
C GLY A 27 9.96 9.86 -17.83
N VAL A 28 9.70 9.79 -16.52
CA VAL A 28 9.37 8.54 -15.85
C VAL A 28 8.00 8.03 -16.34
N SER A 29 7.96 6.76 -16.72
CA SER A 29 6.73 6.08 -17.16
C SER A 29 6.11 5.14 -16.12
N GLY A 30 6.87 4.73 -15.09
CA GLY A 30 6.42 3.71 -14.14
C GLY A 30 6.76 4.05 -12.69
N ILE A 31 5.77 3.91 -11.82
CA ILE A 31 5.87 4.06 -10.36
C ILE A 31 5.72 2.70 -9.68
N VAL A 32 6.44 2.51 -8.59
CA VAL A 32 6.39 1.34 -7.73
C VAL A 32 5.94 1.78 -6.35
N ILE A 33 4.92 1.11 -5.84
CA ILE A 33 4.48 1.18 -4.44
C ILE A 33 4.94 -0.11 -3.79
N GLU A 34 6.06 -0.07 -3.07
CA GLU A 34 6.44 -1.20 -2.22
C GLU A 34 5.86 -0.99 -0.83
N TRP A 35 5.34 -2.03 -0.19
CA TRP A 35 4.91 -1.94 1.20
C TRP A 35 5.23 -3.20 2.01
N SER A 36 5.46 -2.98 3.30
CA SER A 36 5.49 -4.02 4.32
C SER A 36 4.66 -3.57 5.52
N THR A 37 4.22 -4.52 6.33
CA THR A 37 3.62 -4.23 7.62
C THR A 37 4.61 -3.62 8.61
N GLY A 38 5.90 -3.91 8.47
CA GLY A 38 6.98 -3.38 9.30
C GLY A 38 7.25 -1.89 9.09
N THR A 39 7.39 -1.47 7.84
CA THR A 39 7.85 -0.11 7.48
C THR A 39 6.79 0.75 6.80
N GLY A 40 5.61 0.19 6.53
CA GLY A 40 4.61 0.83 5.68
C GLY A 40 5.03 0.90 4.21
N PRO A 41 4.31 1.67 3.39
CA PRO A 41 4.63 1.86 1.98
C PRO A 41 5.77 2.84 1.72
N THR A 42 6.48 2.60 0.63
CA THR A 42 7.42 3.50 -0.01
C THR A 42 7.08 3.58 -1.49
N VAL A 43 6.88 4.81 -1.99
CA VAL A 43 6.53 5.07 -3.39
C VAL A 43 7.72 5.68 -4.13
N PHE A 44 8.14 5.09 -5.24
CA PHE A 44 9.33 5.49 -6.01
C PHE A 44 9.17 5.12 -7.49
N TYR A 45 10.05 5.59 -8.38
CA TYR A 45 9.96 5.32 -9.81
C TYR A 45 10.90 4.22 -10.30
N TYR A 46 10.64 3.68 -11.50
CA TYR A 46 11.49 2.73 -12.20
C TYR A 46 12.58 3.44 -13.04
N PRO A 47 13.83 2.92 -13.13
CA PRO A 47 14.33 1.66 -12.57
C PRO A 47 14.39 1.67 -11.04
N ALA A 48 14.22 0.49 -10.44
CA ALA A 48 14.06 0.25 -9.00
C ALA A 48 15.22 0.72 -8.09
N GLY A 49 16.22 1.43 -8.63
CA GLY A 49 17.42 1.89 -7.94
C GLY A 49 17.26 3.14 -7.05
N GLU A 50 16.09 3.79 -7.07
CA GLU A 50 15.91 5.08 -6.39
C GLU A 50 14.89 5.06 -5.23
N ARG A 51 14.74 3.92 -4.55
CA ARG A 51 13.97 3.84 -3.29
C ARG A 51 14.36 4.94 -2.28
N ARG A 52 15.62 5.36 -2.28
CA ARG A 52 16.14 6.47 -1.46
C ARG A 52 15.57 7.85 -1.81
N HIS A 53 15.11 8.04 -3.05
CA HIS A 53 14.49 9.28 -3.54
C HIS A 53 12.95 9.20 -3.59
N GLY A 54 12.40 8.05 -3.18
CA GLY A 54 10.97 7.83 -3.05
C GLY A 54 10.34 8.59 -1.88
N VAL A 55 9.01 8.68 -1.91
CA VAL A 55 8.21 9.16 -0.79
C VAL A 55 7.99 8.00 0.16
N LYS A 56 8.59 8.13 1.35
CA LYS A 56 8.46 7.16 2.43
C LYS A 56 7.34 7.54 3.34
N TRP A 57 6.69 6.52 3.86
CA TRP A 57 5.87 6.61 5.04
C TRP A 57 6.68 7.20 6.21
N THR A 58 6.19 8.29 6.81
CA THR A 58 6.94 9.11 7.76
C THR A 58 6.71 8.73 9.23
N VAL A 59 5.70 7.91 9.51
CA VAL A 59 5.32 7.56 10.88
C VAL A 59 5.86 6.16 11.21
N PRO A 60 6.86 6.01 12.09
CA PRO A 60 7.22 4.69 12.61
C PRO A 60 6.00 4.09 13.30
N VAL A 61 5.54 2.96 12.80
CA VAL A 61 4.41 2.24 13.41
C VAL A 61 4.95 1.56 14.65
N GLU A 62 4.37 1.87 15.79
CA GLU A 62 4.77 1.21 17.04
C GLU A 62 4.61 -0.31 16.90
N THR A 63 5.55 -1.06 17.46
CA THR A 63 5.69 -2.51 17.30
C THR A 63 4.43 -3.30 17.66
N TYR A 64 3.56 -2.72 18.49
CA TYR A 64 2.31 -3.32 18.96
C TYR A 64 1.14 -3.19 17.95
N ASN A 65 1.30 -2.36 16.90
CA ASN A 65 0.34 -2.19 15.81
C ASN A 65 0.62 -3.09 14.61
N TYR A 66 1.62 -3.98 14.68
CA TYR A 66 1.86 -5.05 13.69
C TYR A 66 0.81 -6.16 13.82
N ASN A 67 -0.41 -5.86 13.39
CA ASN A 67 -1.51 -6.81 13.37
C ASN A 67 -2.18 -6.86 11.99
N GLU A 68 -3.01 -7.87 11.77
CA GLU A 68 -3.72 -8.08 10.49
C GLU A 68 -4.57 -6.87 10.09
N VAL A 69 -5.16 -6.16 11.05
CA VAL A 69 -5.99 -4.98 10.81
C VAL A 69 -5.17 -3.85 10.18
N TYR A 70 -3.93 -3.68 10.64
CA TYR A 70 -3.02 -2.70 10.06
C TYR A 70 -2.61 -3.05 8.63
N ALA A 71 -2.41 -4.35 8.36
CA ALA A 71 -2.16 -4.82 7.00
C ALA A 71 -3.36 -4.58 6.07
N ASP A 72 -4.56 -4.88 6.55
CA ASP A 72 -5.81 -4.67 5.81
C ASP A 72 -6.02 -3.19 5.51
N TYR A 73 -5.72 -2.30 6.47
CA TYR A 73 -5.74 -0.86 6.23
C TYR A 73 -4.75 -0.44 5.13
N ILE A 74 -3.49 -0.90 5.19
CA ILE A 74 -2.52 -0.58 4.14
C ILE A 74 -3.05 -1.07 2.79
N GLU A 75 -3.46 -2.33 2.70
CA GLU A 75 -3.81 -2.99 1.46
C GLU A 75 -5.12 -2.49 0.84
N HIS A 76 -6.14 -2.25 1.67
CA HIS A 76 -7.50 -1.99 1.21
C HIS A 76 -7.93 -0.53 1.34
N THR A 77 -7.22 0.27 2.14
CA THR A 77 -7.54 1.70 2.31
C THR A 77 -6.46 2.57 1.70
N LEU A 78 -5.21 2.38 2.13
CA LEU A 78 -4.13 3.28 1.78
C LEU A 78 -3.63 3.07 0.34
N ILE A 79 -3.29 1.84 -0.05
CA ILE A 79 -2.76 1.55 -1.40
C ILE A 79 -3.72 2.03 -2.50
N PRO A 80 -5.04 1.81 -2.41
CA PRO A 80 -5.99 2.38 -3.37
C PRO A 80 -5.89 3.90 -3.49
N ARG A 81 -5.80 4.62 -2.36
CA ARG A 81 -5.64 6.08 -2.35
C ARG A 81 -4.32 6.54 -2.98
N LEU A 82 -3.24 5.81 -2.73
CA LEU A 82 -1.93 6.09 -3.37
C LEU A 82 -2.02 5.89 -4.89
N ARG A 83 -2.63 4.80 -5.34
CA ARG A 83 -2.82 4.51 -6.77
C ARG A 83 -3.67 5.58 -7.45
N GLU A 84 -4.75 6.00 -6.82
CA GLU A 84 -5.60 7.09 -7.33
C GLU A 84 -4.82 8.39 -7.47
N ALA A 85 -4.03 8.77 -6.45
CA ALA A 85 -3.21 9.98 -6.50
C ALA A 85 -2.15 9.95 -7.62
N ILE A 86 -1.54 8.79 -7.87
CA ILE A 86 -0.55 8.59 -8.95
C ILE A 86 -1.24 8.60 -10.32
N ALA A 87 -2.35 7.89 -10.45
CA ALA A 87 -3.13 7.81 -11.70
C ALA A 87 -3.70 9.18 -12.11
N ALA A 88 -4.12 10.01 -11.14
CA ALA A 88 -4.55 11.38 -11.39
C ALA A 88 -3.45 12.26 -12.02
N ARG A 89 -2.17 11.85 -11.93
CA ARG A 89 -1.04 12.50 -12.61
C ARG A 89 -0.65 11.84 -13.92
N GLY A 90 -1.39 10.83 -14.37
CA GLY A 90 -1.15 10.12 -15.63
C GLY A 90 0.05 9.18 -15.58
N LEU A 91 0.38 8.66 -14.39
CA LEU A 91 1.40 7.64 -14.19
C LEU A 91 0.74 6.33 -13.78
N GLU A 92 1.37 5.21 -14.12
CA GLU A 92 0.94 3.89 -13.68
C GLU A 92 1.75 3.40 -12.47
N ALA A 93 1.07 2.74 -11.54
CA ALA A 93 1.68 2.23 -10.32
C ALA A 93 1.62 0.70 -10.24
N THR A 94 2.78 0.07 -10.07
CA THR A 94 2.92 -1.34 -9.71
C THR A 94 2.98 -1.48 -8.19
N VAL A 95 2.21 -2.39 -7.62
CA VAL A 95 2.18 -2.62 -6.17
C VAL A 95 2.94 -3.90 -5.81
N LEU A 96 3.88 -3.80 -4.85
CA LEU A 96 4.69 -4.91 -4.36
C LEU A 96 4.55 -5.03 -2.83
N CYS A 97 4.16 -6.21 -2.34
CA CYS A 97 4.23 -6.53 -0.91
C CYS A 97 5.55 -7.24 -0.63
N VAL A 98 6.34 -6.74 0.33
CA VAL A 98 7.64 -7.33 0.72
C VAL A 98 7.66 -7.89 2.15
N ASP A 99 6.48 -8.12 2.74
CA ASP A 99 6.38 -8.93 3.94
C ASP A 99 6.96 -10.34 3.71
N LEU A 100 7.53 -10.96 4.75
CA LEU A 100 8.06 -12.33 4.69
C LEU A 100 7.00 -13.30 4.12
N GLN A 101 7.41 -14.19 3.22
CA GLN A 101 6.54 -15.18 2.55
C GLN A 101 5.52 -15.90 3.46
N PRO A 102 5.84 -16.30 4.71
CA PRO A 102 4.85 -16.96 5.58
C PRO A 102 3.61 -16.10 5.85
N LEU A 103 3.77 -14.79 6.03
CA LEU A 103 2.65 -13.86 6.25
C LEU A 103 1.83 -13.67 4.98
N GLN A 104 2.48 -13.65 3.81
CA GLN A 104 1.80 -13.55 2.52
C GLN A 104 0.92 -14.79 2.26
N VAL A 105 1.42 -15.99 2.57
CA VAL A 105 0.67 -17.26 2.41
C VAL A 105 -0.52 -17.33 3.35
N GLN A 106 -0.35 -16.93 4.62
CA GLN A 106 -1.47 -16.90 5.58
C GLN A 106 -2.58 -15.94 5.12
N ARG A 107 -2.22 -14.75 4.62
CA ARG A 107 -3.19 -13.79 4.07
C ARG A 107 -3.87 -14.28 2.79
N GLN A 108 -3.15 -14.95 1.89
CA GLN A 108 -3.76 -15.53 0.70
C GLN A 108 -4.79 -16.60 1.06
N ARG A 109 -4.47 -17.50 1.99
CA ARG A 109 -5.40 -18.55 2.45
C ARG A 109 -6.67 -17.96 3.05
N ARG A 110 -6.57 -16.94 3.89
CA ARG A 110 -7.75 -16.29 4.50
C ARG A 110 -8.64 -15.59 3.48
N ARG A 111 -8.06 -14.90 2.50
CA ARG A 111 -8.84 -14.28 1.41
C ARG A 111 -9.59 -15.28 0.55
N GLN A 112 -9.04 -16.47 0.33
CA GLN A 112 -9.75 -17.55 -0.36
C GLN A 112 -10.97 -18.00 0.45
N ILE A 113 -10.84 -18.11 1.77
CA ILE A 113 -11.94 -18.46 2.68
C ILE A 113 -13.01 -17.35 2.69
N GLU A 114 -12.64 -16.09 2.88
CA GLU A 114 -13.61 -14.97 2.92
C GLU A 114 -14.34 -14.76 1.58
N ARG A 115 -13.65 -14.99 0.45
CA ARG A 115 -14.30 -14.99 -0.87
C ARG A 115 -15.29 -16.14 -1.02
N ALA A 116 -14.94 -17.32 -0.52
CA ALA A 116 -15.85 -18.46 -0.53
C ALA A 116 -17.07 -18.20 0.35
N GLU A 117 -16.90 -17.63 1.55
CA GLU A 117 -17.99 -17.28 2.46
C GLU A 117 -18.93 -16.21 1.88
N ARG A 118 -18.38 -15.16 1.24
CA ARG A 118 -19.19 -14.14 0.57
C ARG A 118 -19.92 -14.67 -0.65
N ALA A 119 -19.31 -15.58 -1.41
CA ALA A 119 -19.96 -16.22 -2.56
C ALA A 119 -21.16 -17.07 -2.12
N VAL A 120 -21.06 -17.76 -0.97
CA VAL A 120 -22.18 -18.52 -0.40
C VAL A 120 -23.28 -17.61 0.14
N ALA A 121 -22.93 -16.46 0.74
CA ALA A 121 -23.90 -15.51 1.29
C ALA A 121 -24.69 -14.71 0.22
N GLY A 122 -24.15 -14.54 -0.99
CA GLY A 122 -24.81 -13.81 -2.09
C GLY A 122 -25.78 -14.64 -2.94
N HIS A 123 -25.96 -15.93 -2.64
CA HIS A 123 -26.79 -16.87 -3.39
C HIS A 123 -28.14 -17.22 -2.71
N HIS A 124 -28.58 -16.41 -1.74
CA HIS A 124 -29.87 -16.55 -1.04
C HIS A 124 -30.79 -15.36 -1.29
#